data_AF-A0A075IAJ0-F1
#
_entry.id   AF-A0A075IAJ0-F1
#
_cell.length_a   1.000
_cell.length_b   1.000
_cell.length_c   1.000
_cell.angle_alpha   90.00
_cell.angle_beta   90.00
_cell.angle_gamma   90.00
#
_symmetry.space_group_name_H-M   'P 1'
#
loop_
_entity.id
_entity.type
_entity.pdbx_description
1 polymer ?
#
loop_
_entity_poly.entity_id
_entity_poly.type
_entity_poly.pdbx_seq_one_letter_code
_entity_poly.pdbx_strand_id
1 'polypeptide(L)'
;MSNSANERFTLPMTSILLDEMLETMITVIENLQVDTKRVQENLHITKGQIFAEFVLEALIKKGIPRFKAYRDVQRVAFAAHKKGINFMDALGNDKVVSTALSDKEIKSIFVAQNHLGASLTIIDNVNSHVMANTKKFS
;
A
#
# COMPACT_ATOMS: atom_id res chain seq x y z
N MET A 1 -4.04 3.35 -51.62
CA MET A 1 -3.79 1.95 -51.21
C MET A 1 -4.84 1.57 -50.18
N SER A 2 -5.48 0.41 -50.35
CA SER A 2 -6.62 -0.03 -49.53
C SER A 2 -6.13 -0.80 -48.30
N ASN A 3 -6.54 -0.40 -47.10
CA ASN A 3 -6.25 -1.09 -45.84
C ASN A 3 -7.05 -2.40 -45.65
N SER A 4 -7.93 -2.73 -46.61
CA SER A 4 -8.87 -3.85 -46.49
C SER A 4 -8.17 -5.21 -46.31
N ALA A 5 -6.98 -5.41 -46.87
CA ALA A 5 -6.25 -6.66 -46.68
C ALA A 5 -5.71 -6.80 -45.25
N ASN A 6 -5.16 -5.72 -44.69
CA ASN A 6 -4.63 -5.71 -43.32
C ASN A 6 -5.75 -5.86 -42.29
N GLU A 7 -6.87 -5.15 -42.47
CA GLU A 7 -8.01 -5.20 -41.55
C GLU A 7 -8.64 -6.60 -41.46
N ARG A 8 -8.69 -7.34 -42.58
CA ARG A 8 -9.19 -8.74 -42.60
C ARG A 8 -8.32 -9.71 -41.81
N PHE A 9 -7.09 -9.34 -41.50
CA PHE A 9 -6.22 -10.12 -40.64
C PHE A 9 -6.23 -9.58 -39.21
N THR A 10 -6.02 -8.27 -39.06
CA THR A 10 -5.88 -7.65 -37.74
C THR A 10 -7.16 -7.75 -36.92
N LEU A 11 -8.33 -7.42 -37.46
CA LEU A 11 -9.58 -7.41 -36.68
C LEU A 11 -9.97 -8.79 -36.11
N PRO A 12 -9.99 -9.89 -36.91
CA PRO A 12 -10.31 -11.20 -36.34
C PRO A 12 -9.23 -11.67 -35.38
N MET A 13 -7.94 -11.46 -35.69
CA MET A 13 -6.87 -11.89 -34.79
C MET A 13 -6.88 -11.14 -33.46
N THR A 14 -7.13 -9.83 -33.46
CA THR A 14 -7.27 -9.07 -32.20
C THR A 14 -8.47 -9.54 -31.38
N SER A 15 -9.56 -9.94 -32.04
CA SER A 15 -10.75 -10.43 -31.35
C SER A 15 -10.49 -11.79 -30.69
N ILE A 16 -9.86 -12.73 -31.40
CA ILE A 16 -9.48 -14.05 -30.86
C ILE A 16 -8.49 -13.91 -29.70
N LEU A 17 -7.47 -13.05 -29.85
CA LEU A 17 -6.50 -12.82 -28.78
C LEU A 17 -7.15 -12.20 -27.55
N LEU A 18 -8.07 -11.25 -27.73
CA LEU A 18 -8.78 -10.63 -26.63
C LEU A 18 -9.66 -11.64 -25.88
N ASP A 19 -10.35 -12.52 -26.62
CA ASP A 19 -11.18 -13.58 -26.05
C ASP A 19 -10.37 -14.50 -25.12
N GLU A 20 -9.25 -15.01 -25.61
CA GLU A 20 -8.32 -15.86 -24.83
C GLU A 20 -7.77 -15.11 -23.60
N MET A 21 -7.40 -13.83 -23.77
CA MET A 21 -6.90 -13.01 -22.66
C MET A 21 -7.95 -12.82 -21.56
N LEU A 22 -9.22 -12.63 -21.95
CA LEU A 22 -10.33 -12.49 -21.01
C LEU A 22 -10.62 -13.80 -20.28
N GLU A 23 -10.68 -14.93 -21.00
CA GLU A 23 -10.91 -16.25 -20.40
C GLU A 23 -9.79 -16.63 -19.43
N THR A 24 -8.54 -16.38 -19.80
CA THR A 24 -7.38 -16.59 -18.92
C THR A 24 -7.46 -15.71 -17.69
N MET A 25 -7.80 -14.43 -17.86
CA MET A 25 -7.91 -13.48 -16.74
C MET A 25 -9.02 -13.89 -15.76
N ILE A 26 -10.18 -14.31 -16.25
CA ILE A 26 -11.27 -14.84 -15.43
C ILE A 26 -10.78 -16.02 -14.60
N THR A 27 -10.15 -17.00 -15.26
CA THR A 27 -9.61 -18.20 -14.60
C THR A 27 -8.62 -17.84 -13.48
N VAL A 28 -7.69 -16.90 -13.74
CA VAL A 28 -6.70 -16.47 -12.74
C VAL A 28 -7.36 -15.76 -11.57
N ILE A 29 -8.30 -14.85 -11.82
CA ILE A 29 -8.96 -14.08 -10.76
C ILE A 29 -9.85 -14.98 -9.90
N GLU A 30 -10.63 -15.89 -10.49
CA GLU A 30 -11.50 -16.82 -9.77
C GLU A 30 -10.74 -17.74 -8.82
N ASN A 31 -9.51 -18.12 -9.20
CA ASN A 31 -8.68 -19.04 -8.44
C ASN A 31 -7.56 -18.34 -7.63
N LEU A 32 -7.60 -17.00 -7.53
CA LEU A 32 -6.57 -16.24 -6.85
C LEU A 32 -6.54 -16.56 -5.34
N GLN A 33 -5.39 -17.02 -4.86
CA GLN A 33 -5.16 -17.25 -3.43
C GLN A 33 -4.21 -16.20 -2.86
N VAL A 34 -4.61 -15.56 -1.76
CA VAL A 34 -3.82 -14.53 -1.07
C VAL A 34 -3.17 -15.12 0.18
N ASP A 35 -1.84 -15.17 0.19
CA ASP A 35 -1.06 -15.53 1.38
C ASP A 35 -0.95 -14.32 2.33
N THR A 36 -1.90 -14.22 3.26
CA THR A 36 -1.95 -13.13 4.23
C THR A 36 -0.75 -13.13 5.18
N LYS A 37 -0.16 -14.29 5.48
CA LYS A 37 1.04 -14.40 6.31
C LYS A 37 2.22 -13.77 5.60
N ARG A 38 2.40 -14.08 4.31
CA ARG A 38 3.46 -13.49 3.49
C ARG A 38 3.30 -11.98 3.33
N VAL A 39 2.06 -11.49 3.22
CA VAL A 39 1.78 -10.05 3.21
C VAL A 39 2.27 -9.39 4.51
N GLN A 40 1.96 -9.96 5.69
CA GLN A 40 2.42 -9.42 6.97
C GLN A 40 3.95 -9.44 7.09
N GLU A 41 4.60 -10.54 6.69
CA GLU A 41 6.07 -10.63 6.66
C GLU A 41 6.68 -9.54 5.76
N ASN A 42 6.10 -9.34 4.57
CA ASN A 42 6.59 -8.37 3.60
C ASN A 42 6.49 -6.92 4.11
N LEU A 43 5.45 -6.57 4.85
CA LEU A 43 5.32 -5.25 5.50
C LEU A 43 6.48 -4.98 6.47
N HIS A 44 7.06 -6.02 7.08
CA HIS A 44 8.16 -5.90 8.03
C HIS A 44 9.56 -6.04 7.40
N ILE A 45 9.69 -6.28 6.09
CA ILE A 45 10.99 -6.38 5.40
C ILE A 45 11.84 -5.13 5.61
N THR A 46 11.21 -3.96 5.63
CA THR A 46 11.89 -2.67 5.85
C THR A 46 12.24 -2.42 7.32
N LYS A 47 12.04 -3.40 8.20
CA LYS A 47 12.20 -3.27 9.66
C LYS A 47 11.41 -2.10 10.24
N GLY A 48 10.23 -1.84 9.66
CA GLY A 48 9.30 -0.81 10.11
C GLY A 48 9.53 0.59 9.54
N GLN A 49 10.47 0.79 8.62
CA GLN A 49 10.72 2.13 8.06
C GLN A 49 9.56 2.71 7.25
N ILE A 50 8.70 1.86 6.69
CA ILE A 50 7.45 2.30 6.03
C ILE A 50 6.53 3.12 6.95
N PHE A 51 6.71 3.03 8.27
CA PHE A 51 5.90 3.78 9.25
C PHE A 51 6.45 5.17 9.59
N ALA A 52 7.58 5.60 8.99
CA ALA A 52 8.23 6.86 9.34
C ALA A 52 7.34 8.10 9.16
N GLU A 53 6.49 8.12 8.12
CA GLU A 53 5.56 9.22 7.89
C GLU A 53 4.50 9.32 9.00
N PHE A 54 3.96 8.19 9.45
CA PHE A 54 2.96 8.19 10.53
C PHE A 54 3.55 8.63 11.88
N VAL A 55 4.84 8.32 12.12
CA VAL A 55 5.56 8.83 13.28
C VAL A 55 5.76 10.35 13.17
N LEU A 56 6.11 10.85 11.99
CA LEU A 56 6.21 12.29 11.72
C LEU A 56 4.87 12.99 12.00
N GLU A 57 3.77 12.45 11.49
CA GLU A 57 2.43 12.99 11.75
C GLU A 57 2.09 12.99 13.24
N ALA A 58 2.39 11.91 13.96
CA ALA A 58 2.14 11.82 15.39
C ALA A 58 2.90 12.90 16.18
N LEU A 59 4.16 13.15 15.84
CA LEU A 59 4.95 14.22 16.46
C LEU A 59 4.38 15.62 16.14
N ILE A 60 3.92 15.85 14.91
CA ILE A 60 3.27 17.11 14.53
C ILE A 60 1.98 17.31 15.32
N LYS A 61 1.17 16.26 15.49
CA LYS A 61 -0.06 16.29 16.31
C LYS A 61 0.22 16.58 17.79
N LYS A 62 1.42 16.26 18.29
CA LYS A 62 1.89 16.64 19.63
C LYS A 62 2.41 18.09 19.73
N GLY A 63 2.33 18.87 18.65
CA GLY A 63 2.75 20.27 18.62
C GLY A 63 4.22 20.49 18.27
N ILE A 64 4.94 19.46 17.83
CA ILE A 64 6.33 19.62 17.39
C ILE A 64 6.33 20.27 15.99
N PRO A 65 7.10 21.34 15.76
CA PRO A 65 7.21 21.96 14.44
C PRO A 65 7.64 20.93 13.39
N ARG A 66 6.96 20.94 12.23
CA ARG A 66 7.17 19.96 11.13
C ARG A 66 8.64 19.78 10.77
N PHE A 67 9.40 20.87 10.66
CA PHE A 67 10.83 20.80 10.34
C PHE A 67 11.64 20.05 11.39
N LYS A 68 11.34 20.28 12.68
CA LYS A 68 12.00 19.57 13.79
C LYS A 68 11.60 18.10 13.83
N ALA A 69 10.31 17.81 13.71
CA ALA A 69 9.80 16.43 13.68
C ALA A 69 10.40 15.63 12.52
N TYR A 70 10.47 16.23 11.32
CA TYR A 70 11.07 15.61 10.14
C TYR A 70 12.54 15.25 10.38
N ARG A 71 13.33 16.21 10.88
CA ARG A 71 14.75 15.99 11.19
C ARG A 71 14.95 14.89 12.24
N ASP A 72 14.13 14.89 13.29
CA ASP A 72 14.28 13.94 14.39
C ASP A 72 13.89 12.52 13.95
N VAL A 73 12.79 12.34 13.21
CA VAL A 73 12.39 11.05 12.62
C VAL A 73 13.43 10.54 11.64
N GLN A 74 13.90 11.39 10.73
CA GLN A 74 14.88 11.03 9.71
C GLN A 74 16.21 10.60 10.34
N ARG A 75 16.67 11.31 11.37
CA ARG A 75 17.87 10.95 12.14
C ARG A 75 17.74 9.55 12.75
N VAL A 76 16.61 9.25 13.39
CA VAL A 76 16.38 7.94 14.01
C VAL A 76 16.25 6.85 12.95
N ALA A 77 15.53 7.10 11.85
CA ALA A 77 15.34 6.16 10.76
C ALA A 77 16.67 5.77 10.10
N PHE A 78 17.53 6.75 9.78
CA PHE A 78 18.86 6.48 9.21
C PHE A 78 19.77 5.74 10.19
N ALA A 79 19.75 6.10 11.47
CA ALA A 79 20.52 5.41 12.49
C ALA A 79 20.05 3.95 12.64
N ALA A 80 18.74 3.70 12.62
CA ALA A 80 18.16 2.37 12.67
C ALA A 80 18.55 1.54 11.44
N HIS A 81 18.48 2.14 10.25
CA HIS A 81 18.89 1.52 8.99
C HIS A 81 20.35 1.09 9.02
N LYS A 82 21.26 2.02 9.37
CA LYS A 82 22.70 1.77 9.41
C LYS A 82 23.09 0.69 10.41
N LYS A 83 22.37 0.61 11.54
CA LYS A 83 22.59 -0.41 12.58
C LYS A 83 21.83 -1.72 12.32
N GLY A 84 20.95 -1.76 11.32
CA GLY A 84 20.11 -2.92 11.04
C GLY A 84 19.11 -3.26 12.13
N ILE A 85 18.74 -2.31 13.00
CA ILE A 85 17.78 -2.52 14.09
C ILE A 85 16.35 -2.16 13.66
N ASN A 86 15.35 -2.65 14.39
CA ASN A 86 13.96 -2.30 14.15
C ASN A 86 13.74 -0.80 14.41
N PHE A 87 13.01 -0.13 13.51
CA PHE A 87 12.74 1.30 13.62
C PHE A 87 11.88 1.61 14.86
N MET A 88 10.94 0.75 15.23
CA MET A 88 10.12 0.90 16.43
C MET A 88 10.99 0.95 17.70
N ASP A 89 11.95 0.03 17.82
CA ASP A 89 12.88 -0.05 18.95
C ASP A 89 13.82 1.16 18.97
N ALA A 90 14.26 1.62 17.79
CA ALA A 90 15.11 2.79 17.67
C ALA A 90 14.40 4.07 18.14
N LEU A 91 13.09 4.20 17.88
CA LEU A 91 12.27 5.32 18.36
C LEU A 91 12.09 5.29 19.88
N GLY A 92 11.80 4.12 20.46
CA GLY A 92 11.66 3.97 21.91
C GLY A 92 12.96 4.30 22.68
N ASN A 93 14.11 3.96 22.09
CA ASN A 93 15.43 4.26 22.67
C ASN A 93 15.90 5.71 22.44
N ASP A 94 15.25 6.47 21.56
CA ASP A 94 15.62 7.85 21.28
C ASP A 94 14.98 8.80 22.29
N LYS A 95 15.80 9.50 23.08
CA LYS A 95 15.33 10.41 24.15
C LYS A 95 14.41 11.51 23.64
N VAL A 96 14.61 12.00 22.41
CA VAL A 96 13.80 13.12 21.88
C VAL A 96 12.41 12.63 21.51
N VAL A 97 12.34 11.47 20.85
CA VAL A 97 11.07 10.86 20.45
C VAL A 97 10.30 10.30 21.64
N SER A 98 10.96 9.59 22.57
CA SER A 98 10.31 8.98 23.74
C SER A 98 9.79 10.00 24.75
N THR A 99 10.28 11.23 24.73
CA THR A 99 9.70 12.35 25.50
C THR A 99 8.37 12.83 24.91
N ALA A 100 8.19 12.70 23.59
CA ALA A 100 7.01 13.20 22.88
C ALA A 100 5.92 12.13 22.68
N LEU A 101 6.33 10.87 22.50
CA LEU A 101 5.47 9.73 22.25
C LEU A 101 5.76 8.62 23.27
N SER A 102 4.72 8.13 23.92
CA SER A 102 4.81 6.97 24.80
C SER A 102 4.99 5.67 24.00
N ASP A 103 5.50 4.62 24.63
CA ASP A 103 5.63 3.30 24.00
C ASP A 103 4.32 2.75 23.44
N LYS A 104 3.20 3.05 24.09
CA LYS A 104 1.87 2.64 23.60
C LYS A 104 1.50 3.36 22.31
N GLU A 105 1.77 4.67 22.24
CA GLU A 105 1.53 5.47 21.04
C GLU A 105 2.43 5.01 19.89
N ILE A 106 3.73 4.78 20.17
CA ILE A 106 4.65 4.23 19.18
C ILE A 106 4.13 2.88 18.67
N LYS A 107 3.81 1.93 19.54
CA LYS A 107 3.28 0.61 19.12
C LYS A 107 2.01 0.74 18.27
N SER A 108 1.11 1.65 18.61
CA SER A 108 -0.12 1.86 17.84
C SER A 108 0.13 2.35 16.41
N ILE A 109 1.22 3.10 16.19
CA ILE A 109 1.63 3.57 14.85
C ILE A 109 2.18 2.41 14.00
N PHE A 110 2.72 1.34 14.60
CA PHE A 110 3.27 0.21 13.84
C PHE A 110 2.23 -0.86 13.50
N VAL A 111 0.94 -0.56 13.65
CA VAL A 111 -0.18 -1.41 13.23
C VAL A 111 -0.64 -0.95 11.83
N ALA A 112 -0.33 -1.73 10.79
CA ALA A 112 -0.61 -1.38 9.40
C ALA A 112 -2.10 -1.12 9.10
N GLN A 113 -2.99 -1.83 9.80
CA GLN A 113 -4.44 -1.70 9.67
C GLN A 113 -4.95 -0.31 10.06
N ASN A 114 -4.20 0.44 10.89
CA ASN A 114 -4.55 1.80 11.26
C ASN A 114 -4.24 2.83 10.16
N HIS A 115 -3.54 2.41 9.10
CA HIS A 115 -3.01 3.29 8.05
C HIS A 115 -3.54 2.97 6.66
N LEU A 116 -4.78 2.48 6.58
CA LEU A 116 -5.41 2.12 5.31
C LEU A 116 -5.99 3.33 4.55
N GLY A 117 -6.05 4.51 5.18
CA GLY A 117 -6.58 5.73 4.56
C GLY A 117 -7.97 5.52 3.95
N ALA A 118 -8.16 5.97 2.71
CA ALA A 118 -9.43 5.86 1.98
C ALA A 118 -9.65 4.51 1.28
N SER A 119 -8.82 3.49 1.55
CA SER A 119 -8.85 2.22 0.80
C SER A 119 -10.22 1.54 0.79
N LEU A 120 -10.88 1.46 1.96
CA LEU A 120 -12.21 0.86 2.07
C LEU A 120 -13.26 1.65 1.27
N THR A 121 -13.25 2.97 1.39
CA THR A 121 -14.15 3.85 0.63
C THR A 121 -13.96 3.72 -0.88
N ILE A 122 -12.71 3.59 -1.35
CA ILE A 122 -12.42 3.37 -2.77
C ILE A 122 -12.99 2.01 -3.22
N ILE A 123 -12.81 0.96 -2.44
CA ILE A 123 -13.36 -0.38 -2.72
C ILE A 123 -14.89 -0.32 -2.83
N ASP A 124 -15.55 0.32 -1.86
CA ASP A 124 -17.01 0.44 -1.83
C ASP A 124 -17.54 1.23 -3.04
N ASN A 125 -16.85 2.31 -3.42
CA ASN A 125 -17.22 3.13 -4.57
C ASN A 125 -17.10 2.34 -5.88
N VAL A 126 -15.99 1.62 -6.07
CA VAL A 126 -15.78 0.80 -7.27
C VAL A 126 -16.81 -0.33 -7.32
N ASN A 127 -17.03 -1.04 -6.22
CA ASN A 127 -18.04 -2.10 -6.14
C ASN A 127 -19.44 -1.59 -6.53
N SER A 128 -19.84 -0.44 -5.98
CA SER A 128 -21.12 0.19 -6.30
C SER A 128 -21.26 0.51 -7.79
N HIS A 129 -20.19 1.06 -8.40
CA HIS A 129 -20.18 1.38 -9.83
C HIS A 129 -20.24 0.13 -10.71
N VAL A 130 -19.49 -0.92 -10.35
CA VAL A 130 -19.50 -2.20 -11.08
C VAL A 130 -20.90 -2.83 -11.01
N MET A 131 -21.48 -2.95 -9.82
CA MET A 131 -22.82 -3.53 -9.63
C MET A 131 -23.93 -2.78 -10.37
N ALA A 132 -23.81 -1.47 -10.55
CA ALA A 132 -24.78 -0.69 -11.33
C ALA A 132 -24.71 -1.01 -12.83
N ASN A 133 -23.53 -1.33 -13.36
CA ASN A 133 -23.32 -1.54 -14.80
C ASN A 133 -23.42 -3.01 -15.21
N THR A 134 -23.04 -3.95 -14.34
CA THR A 134 -23.10 -5.39 -14.63
C THR A 134 -24.53 -5.94 -14.65
N LYS A 135 -25.48 -5.28 -13.97
CA LYS A 135 -26.92 -5.59 -14.08
C LYS A 135 -27.47 -5.60 -15.51
N LYS A 136 -26.78 -4.95 -16.46
CA LYS A 136 -27.19 -4.94 -17.88
C LYS A 136 -26.82 -6.22 -18.63
N PHE A 137 -25.94 -7.04 -18.05
CA PHE A 137 -25.36 -8.24 -18.66
C PHE A 137 -25.73 -9.52 -17.91
N SER A 138 -26.52 -9.41 -16.83
CA SER A 138 -27.10 -10.53 -16.08
C SER A 138 -28.59 -10.66 -16.40
#